data_AF-A0A1H4WMT5-F1
#
_entry.id   AF-A0A1H4WMT5-F1
#
_cell.length_a   1.000
_cell.length_b   1.000
_cell.length_c   1.000
_cell.angle_alpha   90.00
_cell.angle_beta   90.00
_cell.angle_gamma   90.00
#
_symmetry.space_group_name_H-M   'P 1'
#
loop_
_entity.id
_entity.type
_entity.pdbx_description
1 polymer ?
#
loop_
_entity_poly.entity_id
_entity_poly.type
_entity_poly.pdbx_seq_one_letter_code
_entity_poly.pdbx_strand_id
1 'polypeptide(L)'
;MKTNPNTQNIELGKVSWHRDYNLALNEAKKLNKPIFILFQEVPGCRTCVNFGIDALSHPLMVELIESKFVPLAIFNNIKGKDREVLEYYGEATWNNPVVRIVNTNGKDIVEKLSNNYNPLSLYNKMEMVLLQLGSQILPFMKIVEDELILNYGNIGEVIYETPCFWSGETSLIQYNGVLTTEAGWVGYKEVVKVQFNKELTSLEKLNEYALDQGFYLIDSVENYRIDKTPQYYISKSNYKYLPLSPVQRARINKAIPYKDNPSQYLSSKQLDIYKNISNTNKLGEDIYKQPLEKSWNHIKF
;
A
#
# COMPACT_ATOMS: atom_id res chain seq x y z
N MET A 1 2.97 5.09 -26.09
CA MET A 1 1.75 5.65 -25.49
C MET A 1 1.37 4.79 -24.29
N LYS A 2 1.01 5.40 -23.16
CA LYS A 2 0.55 4.67 -21.97
C LYS A 2 -0.98 4.58 -21.95
N THR A 3 -1.54 3.55 -21.33
CA THR A 3 -2.99 3.44 -21.08
C THR A 3 -3.46 4.49 -20.09
N ASN A 4 -4.76 4.82 -20.14
CA ASN A 4 -5.41 5.67 -19.15
C ASN A 4 -6.06 4.81 -18.06
N PRO A 5 -5.61 4.89 -16.80
CA PRO A 5 -6.18 4.12 -15.68
C PRO A 5 -7.68 4.29 -15.44
N ASN A 6 -8.28 5.39 -15.94
CA ASN A 6 -9.70 5.68 -15.77
C ASN A 6 -10.60 5.01 -16.82
N THR A 7 -10.03 4.56 -17.93
CA THR A 7 -10.80 4.01 -19.06
C THR A 7 -10.27 2.67 -19.57
N GLN A 8 -9.24 2.10 -18.91
CA GLN A 8 -8.70 0.79 -19.27
C GLN A 8 -9.54 -0.36 -18.71
N ASN A 9 -9.31 -1.56 -19.26
CA ASN A 9 -9.93 -2.79 -18.79
C ASN A 9 -9.57 -3.07 -17.32
N ILE A 10 -10.51 -3.64 -16.57
CA ILE A 10 -10.40 -3.83 -15.11
C ILE A 10 -9.23 -4.75 -14.71
N GLU A 11 -8.89 -5.68 -15.59
CA GLU A 11 -7.76 -6.60 -15.52
C GLU A 11 -6.41 -5.86 -15.35
N LEU A 12 -6.30 -4.65 -15.88
CA LEU A 12 -5.09 -3.83 -15.78
C LEU A 12 -5.04 -2.98 -14.50
N GLY A 13 -6.10 -3.02 -13.69
CA GLY A 13 -6.21 -2.22 -12.48
C GLY A 13 -6.11 -0.71 -12.74
N LYS A 14 -5.32 -0.02 -11.91
CA LYS A 14 -5.11 1.44 -11.95
C LYS A 14 -3.69 1.87 -12.28
N VAL A 15 -2.81 0.95 -12.64
CA VAL A 15 -1.47 1.25 -13.18
C VAL A 15 -1.59 1.78 -14.61
N SER A 16 -0.80 2.79 -14.98
CA SER A 16 -0.66 3.31 -16.34
C SER A 16 0.39 2.50 -17.11
N TRP A 17 -0.06 1.70 -18.06
CA TRP A 17 0.75 0.70 -18.74
C TRP A 17 1.28 1.18 -20.09
N HIS A 18 2.55 0.93 -20.36
CA HIS A 18 2.98 0.80 -21.75
C HIS A 18 2.27 -0.37 -22.43
N ARG A 19 2.10 -0.26 -23.76
CA ARG A 19 1.58 -1.32 -24.63
C ARG A 19 2.49 -1.63 -25.83
N ASP A 20 3.68 -1.03 -25.85
CA ASP A 20 4.71 -1.33 -26.84
C ASP A 20 6.01 -1.64 -26.09
N TYR A 21 6.53 -2.85 -26.34
CA TYR A 21 7.70 -3.41 -25.66
C TYR A 21 8.97 -2.59 -25.90
N ASN A 22 9.19 -2.15 -27.15
CA ASN A 22 10.38 -1.38 -27.50
C ASN A 22 10.35 0.02 -26.88
N LEU A 23 9.18 0.65 -26.83
CA LEU A 23 9.03 1.93 -26.11
C LEU A 23 9.29 1.78 -24.62
N ALA A 24 8.82 0.70 -23.98
CA ALA A 24 9.07 0.43 -22.57
C ALA A 24 10.56 0.18 -22.29
N LEU A 25 11.26 -0.58 -23.13
CA LEU A 25 12.71 -0.79 -23.04
C LEU A 25 13.50 0.52 -23.16
N ASN A 26 13.12 1.38 -24.10
CA ASN A 26 13.79 2.67 -24.29
C ASN A 26 13.56 3.61 -23.10
N GLU A 27 12.34 3.66 -22.55
CA GLU A 27 12.04 4.43 -21.33
C GLU A 27 12.80 3.88 -20.12
N ALA A 28 12.87 2.55 -19.97
CA ALA A 28 13.61 1.88 -18.90
C ALA A 28 15.10 2.22 -18.93
N LYS A 29 15.73 2.20 -20.11
CA LYS A 29 17.12 2.63 -20.30
C LYS A 29 17.31 4.10 -19.94
N LYS A 30 16.40 4.98 -20.38
CA LYS A 30 16.47 6.42 -20.11
C LYS A 30 16.33 6.73 -18.62
N LEU A 31 15.41 6.06 -17.93
CA LEU A 31 15.13 6.28 -16.51
C LEU A 31 16.01 5.47 -15.57
N ASN A 32 16.83 4.55 -16.12
CA ASN A 32 17.58 3.56 -15.36
C ASN A 32 16.69 2.78 -14.37
N LYS A 33 15.54 2.29 -14.86
CA LYS A 33 14.57 1.53 -14.07
C LYS A 33 14.36 0.13 -14.64
N PRO A 34 14.13 -0.89 -13.79
CA PRO A 34 13.61 -2.17 -14.25
C PRO A 34 12.21 -2.05 -14.85
N ILE A 35 11.83 -3.01 -15.67
CA ILE A 35 10.51 -3.08 -16.30
C ILE A 35 9.66 -4.09 -15.53
N PHE A 36 8.49 -3.65 -15.08
CA PHE A 36 7.45 -4.53 -14.55
C PHE A 36 6.56 -4.93 -15.71
N ILE A 37 6.61 -6.19 -16.13
CA ILE A 37 5.82 -6.71 -17.24
C ILE A 37 4.67 -7.57 -16.71
N LEU A 38 3.44 -7.20 -17.07
CA LEU A 38 2.25 -7.98 -16.84
C LEU A 38 1.85 -8.71 -18.12
N PHE A 39 1.87 -10.04 -18.09
CA PHE A 39 1.26 -10.89 -19.11
C PHE A 39 -0.11 -11.32 -18.62
N GLN A 40 -1.16 -10.91 -19.32
CA GLN A 40 -2.51 -11.15 -18.85
C GLN A 40 -3.54 -11.22 -19.97
N GLU A 41 -4.60 -12.00 -19.76
CA GLU A 41 -5.74 -12.05 -20.65
C GLU A 41 -6.59 -10.79 -20.48
N VAL A 42 -6.89 -10.10 -21.59
CA VAL A 42 -7.71 -8.88 -21.58
C VAL A 42 -8.66 -8.87 -22.79
N PRO A 43 -9.99 -8.88 -22.60
CA PRO A 43 -10.69 -9.18 -21.33
C PRO A 43 -10.37 -10.60 -20.87
N GLY A 44 -10.29 -10.81 -19.55
CA GLY A 44 -9.87 -12.06 -18.94
C GLY A 44 -10.89 -12.66 -17.98
N CYS A 45 -10.58 -13.85 -17.46
CA CYS A 45 -11.44 -14.54 -16.50
C CYS A 45 -11.40 -13.88 -15.11
N ARG A 46 -12.17 -14.45 -14.15
CA ARG A 46 -12.26 -13.95 -12.77
C ARG A 46 -10.89 -13.74 -12.10
N THR A 47 -9.92 -14.63 -12.33
CA THR A 47 -8.57 -14.51 -11.77
C THR A 47 -7.87 -13.25 -12.27
N CYS A 48 -7.99 -12.93 -13.56
CA CYS A 48 -7.42 -11.72 -14.16
C CYS A 48 -8.08 -10.46 -13.61
N VAL A 49 -9.41 -10.46 -13.51
CA VAL A 49 -10.17 -9.34 -12.94
C VAL A 49 -9.80 -9.11 -11.47
N ASN A 50 -9.77 -10.16 -10.65
CA ASN A 50 -9.44 -10.05 -9.23
C ASN A 50 -7.99 -9.59 -9.04
N PHE A 51 -7.03 -10.09 -9.83
CA PHE A 51 -5.66 -9.60 -9.77
C PHE A 51 -5.56 -8.10 -10.11
N GLY A 52 -6.31 -7.65 -11.13
CA GLY A 52 -6.45 -6.24 -11.47
C GLY A 52 -7.00 -5.37 -10.32
N ILE A 53 -8.02 -5.86 -9.63
CA ILE A 53 -8.65 -5.16 -8.48
C ILE A 53 -7.72 -5.17 -7.26
N ASP A 54 -7.27 -6.34 -6.83
CA ASP A 54 -6.61 -6.53 -5.54
C ASP A 54 -5.14 -6.10 -5.58
N ALA A 55 -4.39 -6.49 -6.61
CA ALA A 55 -2.95 -6.26 -6.68
C ALA A 55 -2.58 -5.00 -7.46
N LEU A 56 -3.37 -4.62 -8.46
CA LEU A 56 -3.02 -3.55 -9.41
C LEU A 56 -3.88 -2.29 -9.27
N SER A 57 -4.80 -2.23 -8.29
CA SER A 57 -5.61 -1.03 -8.02
C SER A 57 -5.42 -0.42 -6.64
N HIS A 58 -4.69 -1.06 -5.73
CA HIS A 58 -4.38 -0.46 -4.41
C HIS A 58 -3.54 0.81 -4.60
N PRO A 59 -3.98 1.99 -4.12
CA PRO A 59 -3.39 3.26 -4.53
C PRO A 59 -1.89 3.41 -4.21
N LEU A 60 -1.45 2.94 -3.03
CA LEU A 60 -0.02 3.01 -2.66
C LEU A 60 0.82 2.00 -3.46
N MET A 61 0.24 0.87 -3.85
CA MET A 61 0.92 -0.16 -4.66
C MET A 61 1.14 0.37 -6.08
N VAL A 62 0.11 0.99 -6.67
CA VAL A 62 0.19 1.63 -7.98
C VAL A 62 1.32 2.66 -8.02
N GLU A 63 1.42 3.51 -6.99
CA GLU A 63 2.50 4.49 -6.94
C GLU A 63 3.89 3.87 -6.75
N LEU A 64 3.99 2.80 -5.96
CA LEU A 64 5.25 2.07 -5.86
C LEU A 64 5.68 1.52 -7.23
N ILE A 65 4.75 0.89 -7.96
CA ILE A 65 4.99 0.34 -9.30
C ILE A 65 5.46 1.45 -10.25
N GLU A 66 4.72 2.55 -10.36
CA GLU A 66 5.02 3.63 -11.32
C GLU A 66 6.25 4.45 -10.94
N SER A 67 6.55 4.57 -9.64
CA SER A 67 7.72 5.31 -9.17
C SER A 67 9.02 4.52 -9.28
N LYS A 68 8.99 3.18 -9.22
CA LYS A 68 10.19 2.33 -9.19
C LYS A 68 10.42 1.52 -10.45
N PHE A 69 9.38 1.28 -11.25
CA PHE A 69 9.45 0.44 -12.44
C PHE A 69 8.92 1.19 -13.67
N VAL A 70 9.21 0.66 -14.85
CA VAL A 70 8.47 0.98 -16.08
C VAL A 70 7.38 -0.07 -16.28
N PRO A 71 6.09 0.25 -16.13
CA PRO A 71 5.02 -0.74 -16.26
C PRO A 71 4.71 -1.03 -17.73
N LEU A 72 4.72 -2.30 -18.12
CA LEU A 72 4.36 -2.77 -19.45
C LEU A 72 3.30 -3.88 -19.33
N ALA A 73 2.17 -3.72 -20.00
CA ALA A 73 1.23 -4.81 -20.16
C ALA A 73 1.48 -5.49 -21.51
N ILE A 74 1.32 -6.82 -21.55
CA ILE A 74 1.29 -7.68 -22.73
C ILE A 74 0.02 -8.51 -22.63
N PHE A 75 -0.88 -8.39 -23.62
CA PHE A 75 -2.11 -9.15 -23.63
C PHE A 75 -1.81 -10.53 -24.21
N ASN A 76 -2.00 -11.56 -23.40
CA ASN A 76 -1.58 -12.91 -23.78
C ASN A 76 -2.53 -13.58 -24.78
N ASN A 77 -3.73 -13.02 -24.99
CA ASN A 77 -4.81 -13.58 -25.83
C ASN A 77 -4.98 -12.88 -27.19
N ILE A 78 -4.04 -12.01 -27.59
CA ILE A 78 -4.10 -11.30 -28.89
C ILE A 78 -2.89 -11.62 -29.76
N LYS A 79 -3.08 -11.47 -31.08
CA LYS A 79 -2.02 -11.64 -32.09
C LYS A 79 -1.16 -10.37 -32.24
N GLY A 80 -0.14 -10.43 -33.09
CA GLY A 80 0.71 -9.28 -33.44
C GLY A 80 1.85 -9.10 -32.45
N LYS A 81 2.23 -7.84 -32.17
CA LYS A 81 3.39 -7.49 -31.33
C LYS A 81 3.36 -8.16 -29.95
N ASP A 82 2.20 -8.27 -29.33
CA ASP A 82 2.09 -8.93 -28.01
C ASP A 82 2.44 -10.42 -28.11
N ARG A 83 2.04 -11.09 -29.20
CA ARG A 83 2.39 -12.48 -29.47
C ARG A 83 3.89 -12.67 -29.67
N GLU A 84 4.56 -11.75 -30.37
CA GLU A 84 6.01 -11.77 -30.54
C GLU A 84 6.73 -11.70 -29.18
N VAL A 85 6.24 -10.89 -28.25
CA VAL A 85 6.80 -10.76 -26.89
C VAL A 85 6.52 -12.02 -26.06
N LEU A 86 5.33 -12.63 -26.18
CA LEU A 86 5.03 -13.92 -25.55
C LEU A 86 6.01 -15.00 -26.00
N GLU A 87 6.27 -15.10 -27.31
CA GLU A 87 7.23 -16.04 -27.89
C GLU A 87 8.65 -15.79 -27.37
N TYR A 88 9.07 -14.53 -27.29
CA TYR A 88 10.37 -14.14 -26.74
C TYR A 88 10.57 -14.60 -25.29
N TYR A 89 9.56 -14.47 -24.43
CA TYR A 89 9.64 -14.89 -23.02
C TYR A 89 9.19 -16.34 -22.77
N GLY A 90 8.73 -17.06 -23.79
CA GLY A 90 8.16 -18.40 -23.65
C GLY A 90 6.88 -18.43 -22.80
N GLU A 91 6.07 -17.36 -22.83
CA GLU A 91 4.79 -17.29 -22.13
C GLU A 91 3.63 -17.85 -22.98
N ALA A 92 2.65 -18.46 -22.30
CA ALA A 92 1.50 -19.07 -22.96
C ALA A 92 0.51 -18.01 -23.46
N THR A 93 -0.26 -18.33 -24.51
CA THR A 93 -1.25 -17.43 -25.12
C THR A 93 -2.64 -17.50 -24.47
N TRP A 94 -2.75 -18.22 -23.36
CA TRP A 94 -3.99 -18.38 -22.61
C TRP A 94 -3.69 -18.92 -21.21
N ASN A 95 -3.36 -18.02 -20.29
CA ASN A 95 -3.07 -18.36 -18.90
C ASN A 95 -3.50 -17.26 -17.94
N ASN A 96 -3.53 -17.62 -16.65
CA ASN A 96 -3.67 -16.67 -15.57
C ASN A 96 -2.53 -15.64 -15.56
N PRO A 97 -2.69 -14.52 -14.82
CA PRO A 97 -1.70 -13.45 -14.78
C PRO A 97 -0.29 -13.93 -14.47
N VAL A 98 0.68 -13.45 -15.24
CA VAL A 98 2.10 -13.65 -14.98
C VAL A 98 2.79 -12.29 -14.90
N VAL A 99 3.54 -12.07 -13.82
CA VAL A 99 4.40 -10.89 -13.69
C VAL A 99 5.86 -11.28 -13.85
N ARG A 100 6.56 -10.58 -14.74
CA ARG A 100 8.01 -10.64 -14.88
C ARG A 100 8.60 -9.28 -14.56
N ILE A 101 9.72 -9.28 -13.85
CA ILE A 101 10.50 -8.06 -13.62
C ILE A 101 11.86 -8.22 -14.27
N VAL A 102 12.10 -7.41 -15.29
CA VAL A 102 13.27 -7.54 -16.17
C VAL A 102 14.13 -6.29 -16.11
N ASN A 103 15.41 -6.44 -16.42
CA ASN A 103 16.32 -5.31 -16.56
C ASN A 103 16.09 -4.56 -17.89
N THR A 104 16.89 -3.53 -18.14
CA THR A 104 16.81 -2.68 -19.34
C THR A 104 17.19 -3.41 -20.65
N ASN A 105 17.63 -4.66 -20.57
CA ASN A 105 17.93 -5.53 -21.71
C ASN A 105 16.87 -6.64 -21.90
N GLY A 106 15.77 -6.60 -21.14
CA GLY A 106 14.70 -7.60 -21.24
C GLY A 106 15.01 -8.93 -20.55
N LYS A 107 16.08 -9.03 -19.75
CA LYS A 107 16.42 -10.25 -19.00
C LYS A 107 15.78 -10.20 -17.60
N ASP A 108 15.16 -11.30 -17.18
CA ASP A 108 14.61 -11.43 -15.82
C ASP A 108 15.68 -11.16 -14.76
N ILE A 109 15.30 -10.38 -13.74
CA ILE A 109 16.15 -10.12 -12.57
C ILE A 109 15.91 -11.19 -11.51
N VAL A 110 14.65 -11.62 -11.39
CA VAL A 110 14.15 -12.63 -10.44
C VAL A 110 13.20 -13.57 -11.19
N GLU A 111 12.93 -14.74 -10.62
CA GLU A 111 11.93 -15.65 -11.19
C GLU A 111 10.56 -14.98 -11.31
N LYS A 112 9.83 -15.28 -12.39
CA LYS A 112 8.47 -14.79 -12.62
C LYS A 112 7.53 -15.11 -11.44
N LEU A 113 6.53 -14.25 -11.25
CA LEU A 113 5.40 -14.54 -10.38
C LEU A 113 4.29 -15.15 -11.23
N SER A 114 4.00 -16.42 -11.00
CA SER A 114 2.92 -17.17 -11.65
C SER A 114 2.26 -18.11 -10.64
N ASN A 115 0.97 -18.42 -10.81
CA ASN A 115 0.21 -19.28 -9.90
C ASN A 115 0.13 -18.77 -8.45
N ASN A 116 0.44 -17.49 -8.22
CA ASN A 116 0.25 -16.81 -6.94
C ASN A 116 -0.19 -15.37 -7.23
N TYR A 117 -1.41 -15.05 -6.80
CA TYR A 117 -2.09 -13.78 -7.10
C TYR A 117 -2.30 -12.95 -5.84
N ASN A 118 -1.66 -13.31 -4.72
CA ASN A 118 -1.75 -12.54 -3.49
C ASN A 118 -0.96 -11.22 -3.66
N PRO A 119 -1.56 -10.04 -3.40
CA PRO A 119 -0.89 -8.75 -3.51
C PRO A 119 0.40 -8.63 -2.70
N LEU A 120 0.49 -9.25 -1.53
CA LEU A 120 1.72 -9.28 -0.72
C LEU A 120 2.84 -10.05 -1.43
N SER A 121 2.52 -11.12 -2.15
CA SER A 121 3.50 -11.86 -2.94
C SER A 121 4.04 -11.03 -4.11
N LEU A 122 3.20 -10.17 -4.70
CA LEU A 122 3.65 -9.22 -5.71
C LEU A 122 4.58 -8.15 -5.11
N TYR A 123 4.22 -7.57 -3.97
CA TYR A 123 5.09 -6.62 -3.26
C TYR A 123 6.45 -7.25 -2.93
N ASN A 124 6.49 -8.44 -2.34
CA ASN A 124 7.74 -9.11 -1.98
C ASN A 124 8.64 -9.37 -3.21
N LYS A 125 8.04 -9.67 -4.37
CA LYS A 125 8.78 -9.83 -5.62
C LYS A 125 9.40 -8.50 -6.08
N MET A 126 8.65 -7.40 -6.00
CA MET A 126 9.17 -6.07 -6.31
C MET A 126 10.27 -5.64 -5.34
N GLU A 127 10.07 -5.87 -4.04
CA GLU A 127 11.04 -5.56 -3.00
C GLU A 127 12.37 -6.31 -3.22
N MET A 128 12.31 -7.61 -3.48
CA MET A 128 13.47 -8.43 -3.78
C MET A 128 14.28 -7.89 -4.97
N VAL A 129 13.60 -7.44 -6.03
CA VAL A 129 14.28 -6.82 -7.18
C VAL A 129 14.97 -5.52 -6.77
N LEU A 130 14.28 -4.66 -6.02
CA LEU A 130 14.84 -3.38 -5.60
C LEU A 130 16.08 -3.58 -4.71
N LEU A 131 16.04 -4.53 -3.79
CA LEU A 131 17.19 -4.92 -2.96
C LEU A 131 18.35 -5.46 -3.80
N GLN A 132 18.10 -6.36 -4.75
CA GLN A 132 19.13 -6.91 -5.64
C GLN A 132 19.78 -5.85 -6.54
N LEU A 133 19.04 -4.78 -6.86
CA LEU A 133 19.55 -3.60 -7.57
C LEU A 133 20.25 -2.59 -6.64
N GLY A 134 20.42 -2.91 -5.35
CA GLY A 134 21.09 -2.06 -4.37
C GLY A 134 20.24 -0.88 -3.86
N SER A 135 18.92 -0.91 -4.08
CA SER A 135 18.02 0.10 -3.52
C SER A 135 17.81 -0.13 -2.03
N GLN A 136 17.64 0.95 -1.28
CA GLN A 136 17.23 0.90 0.12
C GLN A 136 15.70 0.81 0.23
N ILE A 137 15.21 0.07 1.21
CA ILE A 137 13.78 0.06 1.56
C ILE A 137 13.43 1.39 2.22
N LEU A 138 12.61 2.18 1.54
CA LEU A 138 12.15 3.46 2.05
C LEU A 138 11.02 3.25 3.08
N PRO A 139 10.83 4.15 4.06
CA PRO A 139 9.74 4.03 5.03
C PRO A 139 8.36 3.93 4.37
N PHE A 140 8.13 4.64 3.25
CA PHE A 140 6.92 4.49 2.43
C PHE A 140 6.75 3.07 1.86
N MET A 141 7.82 2.36 1.49
CA MET A 141 7.70 0.97 1.02
C MET A 141 7.23 0.06 2.16
N LYS A 142 7.75 0.28 3.38
CA LYS A 142 7.28 -0.44 4.56
C LYS A 142 5.81 -0.17 4.87
N ILE A 143 5.32 1.04 4.63
CA ILE A 143 3.88 1.35 4.68
C ILE A 143 3.10 0.48 3.68
N VAL A 144 3.56 0.38 2.42
CA VAL A 144 2.87 -0.46 1.41
C VAL A 144 2.84 -1.90 1.88
N GLU A 145 3.95 -2.45 2.38
CA GLU A 145 4.00 -3.80 2.93
C GLU A 145 2.99 -4.00 4.07
N ASP A 146 3.04 -3.13 5.09
CA ASP A 146 2.20 -3.22 6.28
C ASP A 146 0.70 -3.09 5.93
N GLU A 147 0.33 -2.29 4.93
CA GLU A 147 -1.03 -2.22 4.39
C GLU A 147 -1.47 -3.52 3.70
N LEU A 148 -0.58 -4.14 2.93
CA LEU A 148 -0.88 -5.42 2.29
C LEU A 148 -0.97 -6.54 3.31
N ILE A 149 -0.16 -6.52 4.37
CA ILE A 149 -0.28 -7.43 5.51
C ILE A 149 -1.61 -7.21 6.22
N LEU A 150 -2.02 -5.96 6.44
CA LEU A 150 -3.30 -5.65 7.07
C LEU A 150 -4.49 -6.25 6.31
N ASN A 151 -4.44 -6.23 4.97
CA ASN A 151 -5.55 -6.67 4.12
C ASN A 151 -5.49 -8.16 3.71
N TYR A 152 -4.29 -8.74 3.58
CA TYR A 152 -4.07 -10.06 2.99
C TYR A 152 -3.19 -11.00 3.83
N GLY A 153 -2.69 -10.53 4.97
CA GLY A 153 -1.83 -11.27 5.87
C GLY A 153 -2.58 -11.92 7.05
N ASN A 154 -1.80 -12.55 7.94
CA ASN A 154 -2.31 -13.15 9.16
C ASN A 154 -2.33 -12.10 10.29
N ILE A 155 -3.48 -11.49 10.52
CA ILE A 155 -3.63 -10.40 11.49
C ILE A 155 -4.31 -10.84 12.78
N GLY A 156 -3.91 -10.23 13.88
CA GLY A 156 -4.60 -10.25 15.17
C GLY A 156 -5.23 -8.89 15.46
N GLU A 157 -6.27 -8.90 16.28
CA GLU A 157 -6.93 -7.70 16.78
C GLU A 157 -7.12 -7.83 18.30
N VAL A 158 -6.90 -6.73 19.02
CA VAL A 158 -7.03 -6.66 20.48
C VAL A 158 -7.43 -5.24 20.90
N ILE A 159 -8.10 -5.09 22.04
CA ILE A 159 -8.46 -3.80 22.61
C ILE A 159 -7.83 -3.67 24.00
N TYR A 160 -7.14 -2.55 24.23
CA TYR A 160 -6.59 -2.20 25.54
C TYR A 160 -7.31 -0.99 26.12
N GLU A 161 -7.68 -1.05 27.39
CA GLU A 161 -8.01 0.12 28.19
C GLU A 161 -6.75 0.94 28.46
N THR A 162 -6.86 2.24 28.27
CA THR A 162 -5.76 3.20 28.42
C THR A 162 -6.21 4.37 29.27
N PRO A 163 -5.35 4.97 30.11
CA PRO A 163 -5.68 6.18 30.86
C PRO A 163 -5.99 7.38 29.96
N CYS A 164 -5.36 7.44 28.80
CA CYS A 164 -5.68 8.37 27.72
C CYS A 164 -5.45 7.66 26.38
N PHE A 165 -6.49 7.54 25.55
CA PHE A 165 -6.38 6.84 24.28
C PHE A 165 -5.50 7.54 23.23
N TRP A 166 -5.24 8.85 23.34
CA TRP A 166 -4.39 9.58 22.40
C TRP A 166 -2.91 9.25 22.64
N SER A 167 -2.49 9.20 23.90
CA SER A 167 -1.17 8.67 24.24
C SER A 167 -1.12 7.16 24.03
N GLY A 168 -2.23 6.45 24.29
CA GLY A 168 -2.39 5.02 24.00
C GLY A 168 -2.11 4.66 22.54
N GLU A 169 -2.75 5.34 21.58
CA GLU A 169 -2.53 5.14 20.13
C GLU A 169 -1.04 5.30 19.78
N THR A 170 -0.43 6.39 20.24
CA THR A 170 0.97 6.69 19.91
C THR A 170 1.99 5.81 20.66
N SER A 171 1.61 5.20 21.78
CA SER A 171 2.45 4.27 22.55
C SER A 171 2.38 2.86 21.99
N LEU A 172 1.18 2.37 21.67
CA LEU A 172 0.98 1.01 21.15
C LEU A 172 1.55 0.84 19.74
N ILE A 173 1.43 1.84 18.86
CA ILE A 173 1.98 1.77 17.50
C ILE A 173 3.53 1.70 17.44
N GLN A 174 4.22 1.95 18.55
CA GLN A 174 5.68 1.83 18.63
C GLN A 174 6.15 0.38 18.76
N TYR A 175 5.28 -0.52 19.18
CA TYR A 175 5.63 -1.93 19.31
C TYR A 175 5.79 -2.59 17.93
N ASN A 176 6.91 -3.29 17.73
CA ASN A 176 7.20 -3.97 16.48
C ASN A 176 6.17 -5.09 16.23
N GLY A 177 5.46 -5.00 15.12
CA GLY A 177 4.35 -5.89 14.78
C GLY A 177 2.97 -5.24 14.90
N VAL A 178 2.83 -4.09 15.57
CA VAL A 178 1.58 -3.31 15.50
C VAL A 178 1.50 -2.57 14.16
N LEU A 179 0.38 -2.74 13.48
CA LEU A 179 0.09 -2.16 12.15
C LEU A 179 -0.78 -0.90 12.29
N THR A 180 -1.84 -0.97 13.09
CA THR A 180 -2.79 0.13 13.28
C THR A 180 -3.20 0.28 14.74
N THR A 181 -3.60 1.49 15.10
CA THR A 181 -4.20 1.84 16.39
C THR A 181 -5.41 2.74 16.15
N GLU A 182 -6.49 2.52 16.88
CA GLU A 182 -7.71 3.32 16.78
C GLU A 182 -8.27 3.63 18.18
N ALA A 183 -8.27 4.91 18.53
CA ALA A 183 -8.91 5.41 19.75
C ALA A 183 -10.43 5.19 19.70
N GLY A 184 -10.97 4.68 20.80
CA GLY A 184 -12.39 4.43 20.96
C GLY A 184 -12.81 4.27 22.40
N TRP A 185 -14.03 3.78 22.57
CA TRP A 185 -14.68 3.67 23.87
C TRP A 185 -15.35 2.32 24.02
N VAL A 186 -15.20 1.70 25.20
CA VAL A 186 -16.03 0.56 25.65
C VAL A 186 -16.71 1.00 26.95
N GLY A 187 -18.04 1.17 26.90
CA GLY A 187 -18.75 1.86 27.97
C GLY A 187 -18.23 3.29 28.17
N TYR A 188 -17.69 3.59 29.35
CA TYR A 188 -17.05 4.87 29.68
C TYR A 188 -15.52 4.84 29.61
N LYS A 189 -14.92 3.68 29.33
CA LYS A 189 -13.47 3.50 29.31
C LYS A 189 -12.89 4.00 28.00
N GLU A 190 -11.81 4.76 28.08
CA GLU A 190 -10.97 5.07 26.93
C GLU A 190 -10.17 3.83 26.55
N VAL A 191 -10.29 3.42 25.29
CA VAL A 191 -9.62 2.23 24.78
C VAL A 191 -8.92 2.51 23.47
N VAL A 192 -7.95 1.66 23.15
CA VAL A 192 -7.28 1.62 21.86
C VAL A 192 -7.45 0.23 21.27
N LYS A 193 -8.10 0.15 20.11
CA LYS A 193 -8.11 -1.06 19.28
C LYS A 193 -6.80 -1.13 18.50
N VAL A 194 -6.16 -2.28 18.52
CA VAL A 194 -4.86 -2.54 17.90
C VAL A 194 -5.02 -3.69 16.92
N GLN A 195 -4.50 -3.52 15.71
CA GLN A 195 -4.32 -4.62 14.76
C GLN A 195 -2.83 -4.88 14.57
N PHE A 196 -2.43 -6.15 14.63
CA PHE A 196 -1.03 -6.55 14.63
C PHE A 196 -0.76 -7.75 13.71
N ASN A 197 0.47 -7.83 13.21
CA ASN A 197 0.95 -8.93 12.39
C ASN A 197 1.34 -10.14 13.27
N LYS A 198 0.60 -11.25 13.14
CA LYS A 198 0.84 -12.48 13.91
C LYS A 198 2.13 -13.21 13.54
N GLU A 199 2.70 -12.90 12.38
CA GLU A 199 4.01 -13.45 11.97
C GLU A 199 5.18 -12.74 12.68
N LEU A 200 4.97 -11.53 13.22
CA LEU A 200 6.01 -10.76 13.90
C LEU A 200 5.87 -10.79 15.44
N THR A 201 4.65 -10.93 15.95
CA THR A 201 4.39 -10.96 17.39
C THR A 201 3.19 -11.84 17.74
N SER A 202 3.12 -12.26 19.01
CA SER A 202 1.93 -12.89 19.58
C SER A 202 1.11 -11.87 20.40
N LEU A 203 -0.13 -12.25 20.73
CA LEU A 203 -0.97 -11.53 21.69
C LEU A 203 -0.31 -11.45 23.08
N GLU A 204 0.34 -12.52 23.53
CA GLU A 204 1.05 -12.58 24.82
C GLU A 204 2.13 -11.49 24.93
N LYS A 205 3.02 -11.39 23.94
CA LYS A 205 4.07 -10.36 23.94
C LYS A 205 3.52 -8.95 23.83
N LEU A 206 2.43 -8.77 23.08
CA LEU A 206 1.76 -7.48 22.98
C LEU A 206 1.09 -7.09 24.29
N ASN A 207 0.53 -8.06 25.03
CA ASN A 207 -0.03 -7.85 26.37
C ASN A 207 1.06 -7.46 27.37
N GLU A 208 2.22 -8.13 27.34
CA GLU A 208 3.38 -7.76 28.17
C GLU A 208 3.80 -6.30 27.93
N TYR A 209 3.97 -5.92 26.66
CA TYR A 209 4.28 -4.54 26.30
C TYR A 209 3.19 -3.55 26.75
N ALA A 210 1.92 -3.88 26.54
CA ALA A 210 0.80 -3.04 26.94
C ALA A 210 0.76 -2.82 28.46
N LEU A 211 0.99 -3.88 29.25
CA LEU A 211 1.06 -3.81 30.71
C LEU A 211 2.22 -2.93 31.17
N ASP A 212 3.39 -3.02 30.53
CA ASP A 212 4.55 -2.15 30.81
C ASP A 212 4.23 -0.66 30.53
N GLN A 213 3.32 -0.38 29.59
CA GLN A 213 2.81 0.97 29.34
C GLN A 213 1.67 1.39 30.28
N GLY A 214 1.24 0.51 31.20
CA GLY A 214 0.11 0.75 32.10
C GLY A 214 -1.26 0.60 31.43
N PHE A 215 -1.34 -0.19 30.36
CA PHE A 215 -2.57 -0.48 29.62
C PHE A 215 -3.05 -1.91 29.89
N TYR A 216 -4.36 -2.11 29.93
CA TYR A 216 -4.96 -3.37 30.37
C TYR A 216 -5.81 -3.99 29.28
N LEU A 217 -5.68 -5.30 29.06
CA LEU A 217 -6.50 -6.03 28.12
C LEU A 217 -7.98 -5.93 28.50
N ILE A 218 -8.84 -5.70 27.49
CA ILE A 218 -10.28 -5.78 27.65
C ILE A 218 -10.79 -7.10 27.04
N ASP A 219 -11.39 -7.94 27.88
CA ASP A 219 -11.90 -9.27 27.47
C ASP A 219 -13.19 -9.19 26.64
N SER A 220 -13.98 -8.11 26.80
CA SER A 220 -15.24 -7.91 26.06
C SER A 220 -15.21 -6.66 25.21
N VAL A 221 -15.32 -6.86 23.90
CA VAL A 221 -15.41 -5.80 22.89
C VAL A 221 -16.85 -5.32 22.66
N GLU A 222 -17.83 -5.82 23.42
CA GLU A 222 -19.22 -5.41 23.29
C GLU A 222 -19.36 -3.91 23.50
N ASN A 223 -20.09 -3.24 22.61
CA ASN A 223 -20.30 -1.79 22.61
C ASN A 223 -19.05 -0.94 22.35
N TYR A 224 -18.00 -1.50 21.73
CA TYR A 224 -16.93 -0.69 21.17
C TYR A 224 -17.50 0.35 20.18
N ARG A 225 -17.11 1.60 20.37
CA ARG A 225 -17.38 2.70 19.43
C ARG A 225 -16.11 3.50 19.22
N ILE A 226 -15.86 3.86 17.96
CA ILE A 226 -14.75 4.75 17.61
C ILE A 226 -14.93 6.13 18.29
N ASP A 227 -13.82 6.77 18.64
CA ASP A 227 -13.85 8.15 19.12
C ASP A 227 -14.33 9.12 18.01
N LYS A 228 -14.79 10.31 18.41
CA LYS A 228 -15.18 11.36 17.44
C LYS A 228 -13.98 11.95 16.69
N THR A 229 -12.80 11.91 17.30
CA THR A 229 -11.54 12.43 16.76
C THR A 229 -10.41 11.42 16.98
N PRO A 230 -10.47 10.24 16.35
CA PRO A 230 -9.37 9.28 16.40
C PRO A 230 -8.15 9.87 15.70
N GLN A 231 -6.95 9.42 16.06
CA GLN A 231 -5.69 9.99 15.56
C GLN A 231 -5.60 11.51 15.77
N TYR A 232 -5.70 11.91 17.04
CA TYR A 232 -5.77 13.31 17.48
C TYR A 232 -4.72 14.22 16.83
N TYR A 233 -3.46 13.78 16.75
CA TYR A 233 -2.38 14.63 16.25
C TYR A 233 -2.49 14.90 14.75
N ILE A 234 -3.00 13.94 13.97
CA ILE A 234 -3.32 14.19 12.55
C ILE A 234 -4.40 15.26 12.44
N SER A 235 -5.47 15.17 13.25
CA SER A 235 -6.60 16.13 13.22
C SER A 235 -6.17 17.59 13.47
N LYS A 236 -5.02 17.80 14.12
CA LYS A 236 -4.43 19.11 14.43
C LYS A 236 -3.36 19.57 13.45
N SER A 237 -3.16 18.85 12.34
CA SER A 237 -2.11 19.12 11.36
C SER A 237 -2.65 19.17 9.93
N ASN A 238 -1.82 19.65 8.99
CA ASN A 238 -2.18 19.65 7.57
C ASN A 238 -2.27 18.23 6.96
N TYR A 239 -1.76 17.20 7.65
CA TYR A 239 -1.88 15.81 7.20
C TYR A 239 -3.35 15.33 7.16
N LYS A 240 -4.27 16.00 7.90
CA LYS A 240 -5.70 15.66 7.85
C LYS A 240 -6.36 15.86 6.48
N TYR A 241 -5.74 16.65 5.62
CA TYR A 241 -6.20 16.91 4.26
C TYR A 241 -5.62 15.92 3.25
N LEU A 242 -4.86 14.93 3.68
CA LEU A 242 -4.31 13.91 2.79
C LEU A 242 -5.20 12.65 2.75
N PRO A 243 -5.28 11.97 1.61
CA PRO A 243 -5.85 10.64 1.54
C PRO A 243 -4.82 9.69 2.17
N LEU A 244 -5.09 9.17 3.38
CA LEU A 244 -4.15 8.35 4.13
C LEU A 244 -4.74 6.97 4.39
N SER A 245 -3.90 5.95 4.24
CA SER A 245 -4.24 4.57 4.58
C SER A 245 -4.23 4.35 6.12
N PRO A 246 -4.89 3.31 6.65
CA PRO A 246 -4.91 3.05 8.10
C PRO A 246 -3.54 3.00 8.79
N VAL A 247 -2.55 2.31 8.21
CA VAL A 247 -1.16 2.23 8.69
C VAL A 247 -0.48 3.60 8.57
N GLN A 248 -0.67 4.33 7.46
CA GLN A 248 -0.15 5.71 7.36
C GLN A 248 -0.67 6.59 8.48
N ARG A 249 -1.97 6.52 8.79
CA ARG A 249 -2.57 7.28 9.88
C ARG A 249 -1.93 6.92 11.22
N ALA A 250 -1.77 5.64 11.53
CA ALA A 250 -1.15 5.23 12.79
C ALA A 250 0.30 5.72 12.92
N ARG A 251 1.13 5.56 11.86
CA ARG A 251 2.54 5.98 11.86
C ARG A 251 2.70 7.50 11.89
N ILE A 252 1.91 8.24 11.11
CA ILE A 252 1.94 9.71 11.08
C ILE A 252 1.42 10.29 12.41
N ASN A 253 0.35 9.73 12.98
CA ASN A 253 -0.20 10.18 14.26
C ASN A 253 0.83 10.06 15.40
N LYS A 254 1.67 9.03 15.38
CA LYS A 254 2.83 8.91 16.28
C LYS A 254 3.94 9.90 15.94
N ALA A 255 4.30 10.05 14.66
CA ALA A 255 5.45 10.85 14.28
C ALA A 255 5.34 12.33 14.71
N ILE A 256 4.14 12.91 14.66
CA ILE A 256 3.89 14.31 14.98
C ILE A 256 4.33 14.68 16.41
N PRO A 257 3.79 14.07 17.49
CA PRO A 257 4.18 14.42 18.86
C PRO A 257 5.60 14.00 19.23
N TYR A 258 6.14 12.95 18.59
CA TYR A 258 7.51 12.46 18.84
C TYR A 258 8.58 13.22 18.04
N LYS A 259 8.20 14.24 17.26
CA LYS A 259 9.10 15.06 16.42
C LYS A 259 9.88 14.25 15.37
N ASP A 260 9.36 13.09 14.99
CA ASP A 260 9.85 12.36 13.82
C ASP A 260 9.34 13.04 12.55
N ASN A 261 9.98 12.77 11.40
CA ASN A 261 9.50 13.27 10.11
C ASN A 261 8.27 12.49 9.63
N PRO A 262 7.03 13.02 9.63
CA PRO A 262 5.86 12.25 9.21
C PRO A 262 5.78 12.08 7.68
N SER A 263 6.44 12.97 6.93
CA SER A 263 6.47 12.93 5.45
C SER A 263 7.22 11.72 4.91
N GLN A 264 8.04 11.03 5.72
CA GLN A 264 8.74 9.82 5.28
C GLN A 264 7.79 8.65 4.94
N TYR A 265 6.57 8.67 5.49
CA TYR A 265 5.54 7.64 5.28
C TYR A 265 4.63 7.92 4.09
N LEU A 266 4.82 9.06 3.42
CA LEU A 266 4.00 9.49 2.30
C LEU A 266 4.60 9.04 0.97
N SER A 267 3.72 8.77 0.02
CA SER A 267 4.06 8.58 -1.37
C SER A 267 4.45 9.91 -2.04
N SER A 268 5.07 9.86 -3.23
CA SER A 268 5.44 11.07 -3.96
C SER A 268 4.24 11.97 -4.25
N LYS A 269 3.09 11.41 -4.67
CA LYS A 269 1.89 12.20 -4.93
C LYS A 269 1.34 12.81 -3.65
N GLN A 270 1.29 12.06 -2.55
CA GLN A 270 0.86 12.60 -1.25
C GLN A 270 1.75 13.74 -0.77
N LEU A 271 3.07 13.66 -1.00
CA LEU A 271 4.01 14.74 -0.72
C LEU A 271 3.73 15.99 -1.56
N ASP A 272 3.44 15.83 -2.85
CA ASP A 272 3.12 16.95 -3.73
C ASP A 272 1.79 17.60 -3.36
N ILE A 273 0.79 16.77 -3.01
CA ILE A 273 -0.47 17.24 -2.42
C ILE A 273 -0.21 18.05 -1.15
N TYR A 274 0.61 17.52 -0.23
CA TYR A 274 0.93 18.16 1.04
C TYR A 274 1.59 19.54 0.87
N LYS A 275 2.56 19.66 -0.05
CA LYS A 275 3.21 20.94 -0.40
C LYS A 275 2.24 21.97 -0.96
N ASN A 276 1.25 21.54 -1.73
CA ASN A 276 0.25 22.44 -2.32
C ASN A 276 -0.78 22.91 -1.28
N ILE A 277 -1.17 22.04 -0.33
CA ILE A 277 -2.05 22.41 0.79
C ILE A 277 -1.41 23.48 1.66
N SER A 278 -0.11 23.36 1.97
CA SER A 278 0.58 24.38 2.78
C SER A 278 0.61 25.77 2.12
N ASN A 279 0.43 25.83 0.80
CA ASN A 279 0.49 27.06 0.02
C ASN A 279 -0.90 27.69 -0.25
N THR A 280 -1.99 27.02 0.13
CA THR A 280 -3.36 27.46 -0.22
C THR A 280 -4.22 27.68 1.04
N ASN A 281 -4.89 28.84 1.13
CA ASN A 281 -5.79 29.18 2.24
C ASN A 281 -7.17 28.48 2.18
N LYS A 282 -7.42 27.61 1.19
CA LYS A 282 -8.66 26.83 1.08
C LYS A 282 -8.44 25.47 1.73
N LEU A 283 -8.86 25.35 2.99
CA LEU A 283 -8.78 24.11 3.74
C LEU A 283 -10.16 23.43 3.76
N GLY A 284 -10.25 22.23 3.20
CA GLY A 284 -11.49 21.44 3.03
C GLY A 284 -11.86 20.57 4.24
N GLU A 285 -12.55 19.45 3.99
CA GLU A 285 -12.91 18.44 5.01
C GLU A 285 -11.70 17.62 5.50
N ASP A 286 -11.87 16.91 6.62
CA ASP A 286 -10.89 15.94 7.14
C ASP A 286 -10.83 14.69 6.23
N ILE A 287 -10.07 14.77 5.13
CA ILE A 287 -9.95 13.72 4.10
C ILE A 287 -9.40 12.42 4.68
N TYR A 288 -8.46 12.47 5.63
CA TYR A 288 -7.83 11.28 6.21
C TYR A 288 -8.81 10.30 6.88
N LYS A 289 -10.02 10.73 7.22
CA LYS A 289 -11.06 9.87 7.80
C LYS A 289 -11.76 9.00 6.75
N GLN A 290 -11.67 9.37 5.48
CA GLN A 290 -12.30 8.64 4.39
C GLN A 290 -11.45 7.42 3.97
N PRO A 291 -12.07 6.35 3.42
CA PRO A 291 -11.33 5.26 2.80
C PRO A 291 -10.33 5.78 1.76
N LEU A 292 -9.14 5.19 1.71
CA LEU A 292 -8.04 5.64 0.85
C LEU A 292 -8.47 5.68 -0.62
N GLU A 293 -9.11 4.62 -1.10
CA GLU A 293 -9.52 4.42 -2.48
C GLU A 293 -10.51 5.50 -2.93
N LYS A 294 -11.42 5.92 -2.02
CA LYS A 294 -12.39 6.97 -2.29
C LYS A 294 -11.69 8.33 -2.32
N SER A 295 -10.85 8.62 -1.35
CA SER A 295 -10.20 9.92 -1.21
C SER A 295 -9.05 10.17 -2.19
N TRP A 296 -8.45 9.12 -2.78
CA TRP A 296 -7.25 9.19 -3.61
C TRP A 296 -7.34 10.14 -4.82
N ASN A 297 -8.54 10.26 -5.40
CA ASN A 297 -8.81 11.06 -6.60
C ASN A 297 -9.63 12.32 -6.31
N HIS A 298 -10.01 12.56 -5.04
CA HIS A 298 -10.84 13.70 -4.66
C HIS A 298 -10.03 14.99 -4.59
N ILE A 299 -8.70 14.92 -4.46
CA ILE A 299 -7.84 16.10 -4.43
C ILE A 299 -7.38 16.42 -5.85
N LYS A 300 -8.09 17.36 -6.48
CA LYS A 300 -7.67 17.99 -7.73
C LYS A 300 -7.14 19.39 -7.38
N PHE A 301 -5.89 19.67 -7.76
CA PHE A 301 -5.34 21.03 -7.79
C PHE A 301 -5.45 21.59 -9.19
#